data_AF-A0A453P684-F1
#
_entry.id   AF-A0A453P684-F1
#
_cell.length_a   1.000
_cell.length_b   1.000
_cell.length_c   1.000
_cell.angle_alpha   90.00
_cell.angle_beta   90.00
_cell.angle_gamma   90.00
#
_symmetry.space_group_name_H-M   'P 1'
#
loop_
_entity.id
_entity.type
_entity.pdbx_description
1 polymer ?
#
loop_
_entity_poly.entity_id
_entity_poly.type
_entity_poly.pdbx_seq_one_letter_code
_entity_poly.pdbx_strand_id
1 'polypeptide(L)'
;MYDDIANNPLNPRPGVIINHPEGEDVYAGVPKDYTGEAVTAKNFYAVLLGNKTAVTGGSKKVIDSKPNDHIFIYYSDHGGPGVLGMPNLPYLYAADFIKVLQEKHASNTYAKMVIYVEACESGSIFEGLMPADLNIYVTTASNAEESSWGTYCPGMEPSPPSEYITCLGDLYSISWMEDSSEVHDIEPANPDYTSLLKN
;
A
#
# COMPACT_ATOMS: atom_id res chain seq x y z
N MET A 1 -2.12 -9.30 1.82
CA MET A 1 -0.79 -9.95 1.76
C MET A 1 -0.97 -11.38 1.29
N TYR A 2 -0.07 -11.94 0.47
CA TYR A 2 -0.22 -13.32 -0.05
C TYR A 2 0.02 -14.38 1.04
N ASP A 3 0.86 -14.09 2.04
CA ASP A 3 1.16 -14.91 3.23
C ASP A 3 2.08 -16.13 2.96
N ASP A 4 3.05 -15.95 2.07
CA ASP A 4 4.04 -16.96 1.66
C ASP A 4 5.49 -16.64 2.12
N ILE A 5 5.66 -15.64 2.98
CA ILE A 5 6.97 -15.17 3.47
C ILE A 5 7.33 -15.76 4.84
N ALA A 6 6.45 -15.64 5.84
CA ALA A 6 6.77 -15.98 7.24
C ALA A 6 7.24 -17.44 7.40
N ASN A 7 6.64 -18.39 6.66
CA ASN A 7 6.99 -19.81 6.71
C ASN A 7 7.68 -20.29 5.42
N ASN A 8 8.23 -19.37 4.62
CA ASN A 8 8.97 -19.74 3.42
C ASN A 8 10.20 -20.57 3.80
N PRO A 9 10.56 -21.64 3.05
CA PRO A 9 11.80 -22.38 3.30
C PRO A 9 13.08 -21.53 3.23
N LEU A 10 13.03 -20.39 2.54
CA LEU A 10 14.14 -19.43 2.45
C LEU A 10 14.11 -18.37 3.56
N ASN A 11 13.07 -18.30 4.40
CA ASN A 11 13.05 -17.39 5.53
C ASN A 11 13.94 -17.95 6.65
N PRO A 12 15.06 -17.29 7.00
CA PRO A 12 15.98 -17.79 8.01
C PRO A 12 15.39 -17.73 9.43
N ARG A 13 14.29 -17.00 9.64
CA ARG A 13 13.58 -16.89 10.92
C ARG A 13 12.10 -17.28 10.73
N PRO A 14 11.77 -18.58 10.70
CA PRO A 14 10.40 -19.04 10.47
C PRO A 14 9.40 -18.42 11.45
N GLY A 15 8.28 -17.93 10.93
CA GLY A 15 7.22 -17.25 11.68
C GLY A 15 7.46 -15.76 11.94
N VAL A 16 8.60 -15.20 11.52
CA VAL A 16 8.98 -13.81 11.73
C VAL A 16 9.15 -13.09 10.39
N ILE A 17 8.66 -11.84 10.31
CA ILE A 17 8.99 -10.90 9.24
C ILE A 17 9.47 -9.61 9.90
N ILE A 18 10.61 -9.07 9.44
CA ILE A 18 11.15 -7.79 9.89
C ILE A 18 11.13 -6.80 8.72
N ASN A 19 10.92 -5.52 9.03
CA ASN A 19 10.91 -4.42 8.05
C ASN A 19 12.03 -3.38 8.31
N HIS A 20 12.95 -3.69 9.22
CA HIS A 20 14.14 -2.88 9.53
C HIS A 20 15.26 -3.85 9.99
N PRO A 21 16.55 -3.60 9.70
CA PRO A 21 17.65 -4.49 10.09
C PRO A 21 17.71 -4.83 11.58
N GLU A 22 17.39 -3.86 12.43
CA GLU A 22 17.31 -3.99 13.89
C GLU A 22 15.85 -4.03 14.39
N GLY A 23 14.89 -4.19 13.49
CA GLY A 23 13.47 -4.15 13.79
C GLY A 23 12.95 -5.40 14.49
N GLU A 24 11.82 -5.25 15.18
CA GLU A 24 11.07 -6.35 15.77
C GLU A 24 10.23 -7.09 14.71
N ASP A 25 9.61 -8.21 15.11
CA ASP A 25 8.67 -8.94 14.27
C ASP A 25 7.42 -8.07 14.01
N VAL A 26 7.13 -7.84 12.74
CA VAL A 26 5.91 -7.13 12.28
C VAL A 26 4.84 -8.07 11.76
N TYR A 27 5.08 -9.39 11.77
CA TYR A 27 4.11 -10.38 11.28
C TYR A 27 3.11 -10.84 12.34
N ALA A 28 3.56 -11.04 13.58
CA ALA A 28 2.69 -11.48 14.67
C ALA A 28 1.52 -10.51 14.87
N GLY A 29 0.31 -11.07 14.99
CA GLY A 29 -0.91 -10.29 15.22
C GLY A 29 -1.53 -9.65 13.98
N VAL A 30 -0.86 -9.63 12.82
CA VAL A 30 -1.43 -9.08 11.58
C VAL A 30 -2.61 -9.92 11.10
N PRO A 31 -3.82 -9.33 10.95
CA PRO A 31 -4.99 -10.04 10.45
C PRO A 31 -4.84 -10.54 9.02
N LYS A 32 -5.30 -11.76 8.78
CA LYS A 32 -5.18 -12.46 7.48
C LYS A 32 -6.52 -12.48 6.75
N ASP A 33 -7.05 -11.30 6.42
CA ASP A 33 -8.39 -11.18 5.84
C ASP A 33 -8.47 -11.76 4.41
N TYR A 34 -7.44 -11.51 3.60
CA TYR A 34 -7.30 -12.05 2.25
C TYR A 34 -5.86 -12.48 2.03
N THR A 35 -5.65 -13.78 1.83
CA THR A 35 -4.34 -14.43 1.59
C THR A 35 -4.39 -15.33 0.37
N GLY A 36 -3.22 -15.69 -0.17
CA GLY A 36 -3.07 -16.53 -1.36
C GLY A 36 -3.89 -16.03 -2.55
N GLU A 37 -4.63 -16.96 -3.17
CA GLU A 37 -5.53 -16.72 -4.30
C GLU A 37 -6.65 -15.70 -4.04
N ALA A 38 -6.91 -15.34 -2.77
CA ALA A 38 -7.90 -14.32 -2.44
C ALA A 38 -7.36 -12.89 -2.62
N VAL A 39 -6.06 -12.71 -2.86
CA VAL A 39 -5.44 -11.39 -3.11
C VAL A 39 -5.57 -11.06 -4.60
N THR A 40 -6.72 -10.50 -4.98
CA THR A 40 -7.07 -10.16 -6.37
C THR A 40 -7.55 -8.71 -6.47
N ALA A 41 -7.37 -8.06 -7.62
CA ALA A 41 -7.90 -6.72 -7.88
C ALA A 41 -9.42 -6.67 -7.65
N LYS A 42 -10.14 -7.72 -8.05
CA LYS A 42 -11.59 -7.85 -7.83
C LYS A 42 -11.96 -7.78 -6.35
N ASN A 43 -11.26 -8.54 -5.50
CA ASN A 43 -11.53 -8.50 -4.06
C ASN A 43 -11.15 -7.15 -3.47
N PHE A 44 -10.02 -6.56 -3.88
CA PHE A 44 -9.60 -5.23 -3.44
C PHE A 44 -10.68 -4.16 -3.74
N TYR A 45 -11.21 -4.12 -4.96
CA TYR A 45 -12.29 -3.21 -5.34
C TYR A 45 -13.57 -3.45 -4.54
N ALA A 46 -13.97 -4.71 -4.37
CA ALA A 46 -15.16 -5.06 -3.59
C ALA A 46 -15.02 -4.69 -2.10
N VAL A 47 -13.82 -4.83 -1.53
CA VAL A 47 -13.49 -4.39 -0.18
C VAL A 47 -13.64 -2.88 -0.04
N LEU A 48 -13.07 -2.12 -0.99
CA LEU A 48 -13.15 -0.65 -0.99
C LEU A 48 -14.58 -0.14 -1.09
N LEU A 49 -15.39 -0.79 -1.92
CA LEU A 49 -16.81 -0.46 -2.10
C LEU A 49 -17.72 -0.99 -0.96
N GLY A 50 -17.19 -1.68 0.04
CA GLY A 50 -17.99 -2.24 1.13
C GLY A 50 -18.90 -3.42 0.70
N ASN A 51 -18.64 -4.05 -0.44
CA ASN A 51 -19.52 -5.07 -1.02
C ASN A 51 -19.13 -6.49 -0.57
N LYS A 52 -19.67 -6.92 0.58
CA LYS A 52 -19.45 -8.27 1.16
C LYS A 52 -19.86 -9.43 0.23
N THR A 53 -20.79 -9.21 -0.69
CA THR A 53 -21.26 -10.26 -1.60
C THR A 53 -20.40 -10.42 -2.85
N ALA A 54 -19.62 -9.39 -3.20
CA ALA A 54 -18.74 -9.42 -4.38
C ALA A 54 -17.36 -10.01 -4.10
N VAL A 55 -16.96 -10.14 -2.83
CA VAL A 55 -15.69 -10.75 -2.45
C VAL A 55 -15.75 -12.29 -2.52
N THR A 56 -14.73 -12.91 -3.10
CA THR A 56 -14.56 -14.37 -3.19
C THR A 56 -13.45 -14.83 -2.25
N GLY A 57 -13.66 -15.93 -1.51
CA GLY A 57 -12.72 -16.34 -0.45
C GLY A 57 -12.58 -15.31 0.68
N GLY A 58 -11.48 -15.42 1.45
CA GLY A 58 -11.13 -14.52 2.53
C GLY A 58 -12.10 -14.51 3.72
N SER A 59 -11.88 -13.58 4.66
CA SER A 59 -12.67 -13.36 5.88
C SER A 59 -14.01 -12.65 5.64
N LYS A 60 -14.22 -12.12 4.43
CA LYS A 60 -15.36 -11.25 4.05
C LYS A 60 -15.36 -9.86 4.70
N LYS A 61 -14.27 -9.47 5.37
CA LYS A 61 -14.13 -8.11 5.90
C LYS A 61 -14.02 -7.11 4.76
N VAL A 62 -14.82 -6.05 4.81
CA VAL A 62 -14.84 -4.96 3.82
C VAL A 62 -14.90 -3.60 4.51
N ILE A 63 -14.70 -2.52 3.76
CA ILE A 63 -14.84 -1.14 4.26
C ILE A 63 -16.32 -0.74 4.29
N ASP A 64 -17.01 -1.21 5.32
CA ASP A 64 -18.42 -0.90 5.63
C ASP A 64 -18.53 0.43 6.40
N SER A 65 -18.01 1.50 5.78
CA SER A 65 -17.81 2.82 6.38
C SER A 65 -19.02 3.75 6.24
N LYS A 66 -19.04 4.82 7.02
CA LYS A 66 -20.09 5.84 7.12
C LYS A 66 -19.58 7.22 6.67
N PRO A 67 -20.48 8.20 6.41
CA PRO A 67 -20.09 9.52 5.88
C PRO A 67 -19.03 10.30 6.69
N ASN A 68 -18.88 10.03 7.98
CA ASN A 68 -17.90 10.72 8.85
C ASN A 68 -16.62 9.93 9.08
N ASP A 69 -16.51 8.72 8.52
CA ASP A 69 -15.36 7.86 8.72
C ASP A 69 -14.19 8.31 7.83
N HIS A 70 -12.97 8.08 8.29
CA HIS A 70 -11.75 8.29 7.51
C HIS A 70 -11.21 6.94 7.01
N ILE A 71 -10.72 6.92 5.78
CA ILE A 71 -10.15 5.72 5.16
C ILE A 71 -8.67 5.96 4.88
N PHE A 72 -7.82 5.05 5.32
CA PHE A 72 -6.42 4.98 4.90
C PHE A 72 -6.20 3.72 4.07
N ILE A 73 -5.65 3.88 2.88
CA ILE A 73 -5.27 2.79 1.97
C ILE A 73 -3.76 2.86 1.77
N TYR A 74 -3.09 1.73 1.95
CA TYR A 74 -1.69 1.58 1.61
C TYR A 74 -1.51 0.37 0.69
N TYR A 75 -0.85 0.60 -0.44
CA TYR A 75 -0.48 -0.41 -1.43
C TYR A 75 1.05 -0.44 -1.56
N SER A 76 1.62 -1.64 -1.60
CA SER A 76 3.07 -1.87 -1.76
C SER A 76 3.31 -3.12 -2.59
N ASP A 77 3.85 -2.95 -3.79
CA ASP A 77 4.25 -4.03 -4.71
C ASP A 77 5.00 -3.40 -5.92
N HIS A 78 5.20 -4.18 -6.98
CA HIS A 78 5.58 -3.69 -8.29
C HIS A 78 4.49 -2.83 -8.97
N GLY A 79 4.95 -1.93 -9.84
CA GLY A 79 4.10 -1.14 -10.74
C GLY A 79 4.71 -1.01 -12.12
N GLY A 80 3.94 -0.38 -12.99
CA GLY A 80 4.34 0.07 -14.30
C GLY A 80 3.39 1.17 -14.78
N PRO A 81 3.61 1.75 -15.98
CA PRO A 81 2.76 2.81 -16.51
C PRO A 81 1.27 2.42 -16.55
N GLY A 82 0.47 3.03 -15.67
CA GLY A 82 -0.98 2.83 -15.57
C GLY A 82 -1.41 1.49 -14.96
N VAL A 83 -0.52 0.74 -14.30
CA VAL A 83 -0.82 -0.58 -13.73
C VAL A 83 -0.08 -0.86 -12.42
N LEU A 84 -0.78 -1.46 -11.48
CA LEU A 84 -0.25 -1.97 -10.21
C LEU A 84 -0.33 -3.51 -10.20
N GLY A 85 0.74 -4.13 -9.72
CA GLY A 85 0.85 -5.58 -9.58
C GLY A 85 -0.26 -6.20 -8.72
N MET A 86 -0.59 -7.44 -9.02
CA MET A 86 -1.39 -8.30 -8.15
C MET A 86 -0.77 -9.68 -8.21
N PRO A 87 -0.69 -10.41 -7.09
CA PRO A 87 -0.14 -11.77 -7.10
C PRO A 87 -1.01 -12.73 -7.92
N ASN A 88 -2.30 -12.41 -8.08
CA ASN A 88 -3.24 -13.17 -8.89
C ASN A 88 -3.87 -12.27 -9.96
N LEU A 89 -3.69 -12.65 -11.23
CA LEU A 89 -4.20 -11.90 -12.38
C LEU A 89 -5.74 -11.82 -12.39
N PRO A 90 -6.32 -10.75 -12.98
CA PRO A 90 -5.63 -9.64 -13.64
C PRO A 90 -5.01 -8.62 -12.66
N TYR A 91 -4.07 -7.83 -13.17
CA TYR A 91 -3.51 -6.68 -12.46
C TYR A 91 -4.54 -5.57 -12.24
N LEU A 92 -4.20 -4.62 -11.36
CA LEU A 92 -5.00 -3.44 -11.06
C LEU A 92 -4.63 -2.34 -12.07
N TYR A 93 -5.55 -1.95 -12.94
CA TYR A 93 -5.32 -0.88 -13.92
C TYR A 93 -5.86 0.46 -13.41
N ALA A 94 -5.14 1.54 -13.72
CA ALA A 94 -5.43 2.89 -13.25
C ALA A 94 -6.88 3.32 -13.54
N ALA A 95 -7.35 3.14 -14.78
CA ALA A 95 -8.70 3.54 -15.16
C ALA A 95 -9.80 2.85 -14.35
N ASP A 96 -9.63 1.55 -14.06
CA ASP A 96 -10.57 0.80 -13.23
C ASP A 96 -10.53 1.29 -11.78
N PHE A 97 -9.33 1.53 -11.24
CA PHE A 97 -9.18 1.99 -9.87
C PHE A 97 -9.79 3.38 -9.65
N ILE A 98 -9.52 4.33 -10.55
CA ILE A 98 -10.13 5.66 -10.50
C ILE A 98 -11.67 5.58 -10.56
N LYS A 99 -12.21 4.70 -11.41
CA LYS A 99 -13.66 4.45 -11.45
C LYS A 99 -14.19 3.93 -10.12
N VAL A 100 -13.48 3.00 -9.47
CA VAL A 100 -13.86 2.51 -8.13
C VAL A 100 -13.81 3.62 -7.08
N LEU A 101 -12.83 4.53 -7.14
CA LEU A 101 -12.75 5.68 -6.23
C LEU A 101 -13.92 6.66 -6.44
N GLN A 102 -14.29 6.92 -7.69
CA GLN A 102 -15.47 7.72 -8.03
C GLN A 102 -16.77 7.06 -7.51
N GLU A 103 -16.92 5.75 -7.69
CA GLU A 103 -18.06 4.98 -7.15
C GLU A 103 -18.10 5.05 -5.61
N LYS A 104 -16.95 4.89 -4.95
CA LYS A 104 -16.83 5.00 -3.50
C LYS A 104 -17.21 6.41 -3.03
N HIS A 105 -16.76 7.46 -3.72
CA HIS A 105 -17.14 8.84 -3.43
C HIS A 105 -18.65 9.07 -3.59
N ALA A 106 -19.23 8.62 -4.71
CA ALA A 106 -20.66 8.77 -4.98
C ALA A 106 -21.56 8.06 -3.94
N SER A 107 -21.05 7.03 -3.27
CA SER A 107 -21.76 6.36 -2.17
C SER A 107 -21.86 7.20 -0.88
N ASN A 108 -21.09 8.29 -0.75
CA ASN A 108 -21.04 9.15 0.43
C ASN A 108 -20.74 8.37 1.74
N THR A 109 -19.80 7.44 1.68
CA THR A 109 -19.45 6.56 2.82
C THR A 109 -18.09 6.86 3.44
N TYR A 110 -17.56 8.07 3.28
CA TYR A 110 -16.37 8.55 4.00
C TYR A 110 -16.33 10.09 3.98
N ALA A 111 -15.65 10.68 4.96
CA ALA A 111 -15.40 12.12 4.99
C ALA A 111 -14.11 12.48 4.24
N LYS A 112 -13.03 11.73 4.50
CA LYS A 112 -11.71 11.90 3.87
C LYS A 112 -11.05 10.55 3.65
N MET A 113 -10.30 10.44 2.56
CA MET A 113 -9.48 9.26 2.26
C MET A 113 -8.04 9.67 2.00
N VAL A 114 -7.10 8.87 2.49
CA VAL A 114 -5.67 8.99 2.19
C VAL A 114 -5.21 7.69 1.54
N ILE A 115 -4.49 7.79 0.42
CA ILE A 115 -3.97 6.64 -0.33
C ILE A 115 -2.46 6.80 -0.50
N TYR A 116 -1.69 5.85 0.03
CA TYR A 116 -0.25 5.76 -0.14
C TYR A 116 0.05 4.60 -1.10
N VAL A 117 0.86 4.85 -2.12
CA VAL A 117 1.19 3.85 -3.14
C VAL A 117 2.70 3.74 -3.31
N GLU A 118 3.26 2.64 -2.81
CA GLU A 118 4.61 2.18 -3.12
C GLU A 118 4.58 1.29 -4.35
N ALA A 119 5.12 1.81 -5.46
CA ALA A 119 5.37 1.08 -6.69
C ALA A 119 6.18 1.94 -7.68
N CYS A 120 6.86 1.29 -8.63
CA CYS A 120 7.39 1.95 -9.82
C CYS A 120 6.27 2.61 -10.63
N GLU A 121 6.58 3.77 -11.21
CA GLU A 121 5.68 4.62 -11.99
C GLU A 121 4.34 4.91 -11.29
N SER A 122 4.30 4.92 -9.95
CA SER A 122 3.06 4.99 -9.16
C SER A 122 2.27 6.29 -9.38
N GLY A 123 2.93 7.39 -9.75
CA GLY A 123 2.28 8.63 -10.18
C GLY A 123 1.34 8.44 -11.37
N SER A 124 1.67 7.51 -12.28
CA SER A 124 0.88 7.24 -13.50
C SER A 124 -0.50 6.63 -13.22
N ILE A 125 -0.74 6.15 -12.00
CA ILE A 125 -2.05 5.64 -11.57
C ILE A 125 -3.08 6.77 -11.43
N PHE A 126 -2.62 7.99 -11.14
CA PHE A 126 -3.48 9.12 -10.80
C PHE A 126 -3.31 10.32 -11.74
N GLU A 127 -2.10 10.53 -12.27
CA GLU A 127 -1.78 11.69 -13.11
C GLU A 127 -2.70 11.77 -14.34
N GLY A 128 -3.39 12.91 -14.50
CA GLY A 128 -4.34 13.14 -15.58
C GLY A 128 -5.65 12.34 -15.50
N LEU A 129 -5.81 11.46 -14.50
CA LEU A 129 -7.00 10.61 -14.32
C LEU A 129 -7.83 10.98 -13.09
N MET A 130 -7.18 11.35 -11.99
CA MET A 130 -7.82 11.59 -10.70
C MET A 130 -8.61 12.92 -10.67
N PRO A 131 -9.94 12.91 -10.43
CA PRO A 131 -10.71 14.14 -10.23
C PRO A 131 -10.31 14.86 -8.93
N ALA A 132 -10.37 16.19 -8.93
CA ALA A 132 -9.95 17.01 -7.79
C ALA A 132 -10.96 17.02 -6.62
N ASP A 133 -12.20 16.62 -6.84
CA ASP A 133 -13.34 16.82 -5.93
C ASP A 133 -13.78 15.55 -5.18
N LEU A 134 -12.89 14.57 -5.00
CA LEU A 134 -13.22 13.31 -4.33
C LEU A 134 -12.99 13.30 -2.81
N ASN A 135 -12.40 14.34 -2.20
CA ASN A 135 -11.92 14.32 -0.80
C ASN A 135 -10.90 13.18 -0.55
N ILE A 136 -10.04 12.94 -1.53
CA ILE A 136 -8.99 11.93 -1.50
C ILE A 136 -7.64 12.63 -1.65
N TYR A 137 -6.73 12.38 -0.72
CA TYR A 137 -5.32 12.77 -0.81
C TYR A 137 -4.48 11.55 -1.17
N VAL A 138 -3.54 11.72 -2.10
CA VAL A 138 -2.71 10.63 -2.62
C VAL A 138 -1.24 11.02 -2.51
N THR A 139 -0.40 10.08 -2.08
CA THR A 139 1.05 10.16 -2.25
C THR A 139 1.55 8.89 -2.93
N THR A 140 2.58 9.04 -3.76
CA THR A 140 3.15 7.96 -4.57
C THR A 140 4.65 7.93 -4.35
N ALA A 141 5.24 6.73 -4.35
CA ALA A 141 6.68 6.56 -4.15
C ALA A 141 7.52 7.17 -5.28
N SER A 142 6.96 7.26 -6.49
CA SER A 142 7.60 7.83 -7.65
C SER A 142 6.62 8.60 -8.53
N ASN A 143 7.14 9.38 -9.48
CA ASN A 143 6.32 10.04 -10.49
C ASN A 143 5.85 9.03 -11.57
N ALA A 144 5.24 9.48 -12.67
CA ALA A 144 4.71 8.60 -13.71
C ALA A 144 5.78 7.90 -14.60
N GLU A 145 7.05 8.29 -14.48
CA GLU A 145 8.16 7.85 -15.34
C GLU A 145 9.32 7.22 -14.56
N GLU A 146 9.30 7.31 -13.23
CA GLU A 146 10.37 6.86 -12.34
C GLU A 146 10.06 5.55 -11.65
N SER A 147 11.09 4.74 -11.46
CA SER A 147 11.05 3.57 -10.59
C SER A 147 11.09 3.98 -9.11
N SER A 148 10.48 3.16 -8.25
CA SER A 148 10.74 3.20 -6.82
C SER A 148 11.89 2.26 -6.43
N TRP A 149 12.30 2.26 -5.16
CA TRP A 149 13.54 1.63 -4.73
C TRP A 149 13.35 0.76 -3.51
N GLY A 150 13.88 -0.47 -3.55
CA GLY A 150 14.09 -1.27 -2.35
C GLY A 150 15.17 -0.66 -1.45
N THR A 151 15.07 -0.88 -0.14
CA THR A 151 16.06 -0.48 0.86
C THR A 151 16.33 -1.64 1.83
N TYR A 152 17.35 -1.48 2.68
CA TYR A 152 17.83 -2.54 3.57
C TYR A 152 18.13 -3.84 2.83
N CYS A 153 18.87 -3.72 1.73
CA CYS A 153 19.30 -4.84 0.90
C CYS A 153 20.68 -5.37 1.30
N PRO A 154 21.01 -6.65 1.04
CA PRO A 154 22.37 -7.16 1.22
C PRO A 154 23.40 -6.29 0.48
N GLY A 155 24.38 -5.75 1.20
CA GLY A 155 25.40 -4.83 0.67
C GLY A 155 25.05 -3.34 0.74
N MET A 156 23.87 -2.96 1.24
CA MET A 156 23.54 -1.58 1.60
C MET A 156 23.96 -1.26 3.04
N GLU A 157 23.92 0.02 3.41
CA GLU A 157 24.09 0.47 4.80
C GLU A 157 22.85 1.29 5.24
N PRO A 158 22.10 0.86 6.26
CA PRO A 158 22.26 -0.42 6.97
C PRO A 158 21.82 -1.61 6.11
N SER A 159 22.51 -2.74 6.25
CA SER A 159 22.18 -4.02 5.60
C SER A 159 21.30 -4.89 6.49
N PRO A 160 20.52 -5.82 5.93
CA PRO A 160 19.79 -6.78 6.73
C PRO A 160 20.75 -7.74 7.46
N PRO A 161 20.31 -8.44 8.52
CA PRO A 161 21.07 -9.53 9.11
C PRO A 161 21.54 -10.51 8.03
N SER A 162 22.78 -10.98 8.12
CA SER A 162 23.48 -11.71 7.05
C SER A 162 22.79 -13.00 6.57
N GLU A 163 21.87 -13.54 7.36
CA GLU A 163 21.04 -14.68 7.00
C GLU A 163 19.96 -14.37 5.95
N TYR A 164 19.61 -13.09 5.75
CA TYR A 164 18.68 -12.65 4.71
C TYR A 164 19.41 -12.38 3.40
N ILE A 165 18.87 -12.93 2.32
CA ILE A 165 19.38 -12.75 0.94
C ILE A 165 18.47 -11.84 0.10
N THR A 166 17.58 -11.09 0.75
CA THR A 166 16.58 -10.19 0.14
C THR A 166 16.61 -8.83 0.82
N CYS A 167 16.14 -7.80 0.15
CA CYS A 167 15.81 -6.51 0.77
C CYS A 167 14.67 -6.70 1.79
N LEU A 168 14.66 -5.89 2.85
CA LEU A 168 13.63 -5.96 3.90
C LEU A 168 12.44 -5.02 3.67
N GLY A 169 12.63 -3.93 2.93
CA GLY A 169 11.58 -2.96 2.69
C GLY A 169 11.82 -2.09 1.47
N ASP A 170 10.94 -1.13 1.25
CA ASP A 170 10.99 -0.17 0.15
C ASP A 170 11.21 1.24 0.68
N LEU A 171 12.03 2.04 0.00
CA LEU A 171 12.57 3.30 0.49
C LEU A 171 11.47 4.29 0.90
N TYR A 172 10.47 4.51 0.03
CA TYR A 172 9.36 5.40 0.37
C TYR A 172 8.54 4.83 1.53
N SER A 173 8.26 3.53 1.50
CA SER A 173 7.52 2.83 2.54
C SER A 173 8.16 2.92 3.92
N ILE A 174 9.45 2.62 4.02
CA ILE A 174 10.25 2.75 5.24
C ILE A 174 10.23 4.19 5.73
N SER A 175 10.46 5.16 4.84
CA SER A 175 10.57 6.57 5.22
C SER A 175 9.33 7.07 5.96
N TRP A 176 8.12 6.80 5.45
CA TRP A 176 6.91 7.26 6.13
C TRP A 176 6.52 6.40 7.34
N MET A 177 6.81 5.10 7.32
CA MET A 177 6.49 4.22 8.46
C MET A 177 7.36 4.52 9.67
N GLU A 178 8.65 4.79 9.46
CA GLU A 178 9.58 5.17 10.53
C GLU A 178 9.23 6.56 11.08
N ASP A 179 8.99 7.54 10.21
CA ASP A 179 8.49 8.88 10.60
C ASP A 179 7.19 8.79 11.42
N SER A 180 6.26 7.92 11.01
CA SER A 180 5.00 7.71 11.75
C SER A 180 5.17 6.98 13.09
N SER A 181 6.30 6.29 13.28
CA SER A 181 6.62 5.56 14.52
C SER A 181 7.32 6.45 15.55
N GLU A 182 7.94 7.54 15.10
CA GLU A 182 8.46 8.58 15.97
C GLU A 182 7.28 9.36 16.57
N VAL A 183 7.34 9.59 17.89
CA VAL A 183 6.36 10.46 18.56
C VAL A 183 6.69 11.90 18.17
N HIS A 184 6.14 12.35 17.05
CA HIS A 184 6.08 13.77 16.73
C HIS A 184 4.88 14.37 17.44
N ASP A 185 5.08 15.42 18.24
CA ASP A 185 3.99 16.31 18.66
C ASP A 185 3.36 16.89 17.39
N ILE A 186 2.21 16.35 16.99
CA ILE A 186 1.61 16.61 15.68
C ILE A 186 1.08 18.06 15.63
N GLU A 187 1.80 18.97 14.98
CA GLU A 187 1.17 20.13 14.37
C GLU A 187 0.32 19.65 13.17
N PRO A 188 -0.91 20.17 12.99
CA PRO A 188 -1.77 19.75 11.89
C PRO A 188 -1.07 19.98 10.54
N ALA A 189 -1.07 18.94 9.71
CA ALA A 189 -0.45 18.94 8.38
C ALA A 189 -0.73 20.27 7.64
N ASN A 190 0.34 21.04 7.43
CA ASN A 190 0.31 22.23 6.61
C ASN A 190 0.05 21.77 5.16
N PRO A 191 -1.01 22.24 4.47
CA PRO A 191 -1.37 21.77 3.13
C PRO A 191 -0.36 22.11 2.02
N ASP A 192 0.85 22.57 2.36
CA ASP A 192 1.83 23.12 1.42
C ASP A 192 3.03 22.19 1.14
N TYR A 193 2.93 20.89 1.40
CA TYR A 193 3.93 19.88 1.01
C TYR A 193 3.95 19.59 -0.51
N THR A 194 3.78 20.61 -1.34
CA THR A 194 3.92 20.55 -2.79
C THR A 194 5.37 20.81 -3.25
N SER A 195 6.32 20.99 -2.32
CA SER A 195 7.69 21.43 -2.66
C SER A 195 8.81 20.40 -2.48
N LEU A 196 8.52 19.14 -2.11
CA LEU A 196 9.57 18.12 -1.93
C LEU A 196 9.71 17.10 -3.07
N LEU A 197 8.93 17.24 -4.15
CA LEU A 197 9.08 16.41 -5.38
C LEU A 197 9.42 17.26 -6.62
N LYS A 198 10.25 18.30 -6.43
CA LYS A 198 10.94 18.94 -7.54
C LYS A 198 12.44 18.88 -7.28
N ASN A 199 13.06 17.81 -7.76
CA ASN A 199 14.38 17.81 -8.38
C ASN A 199 14.55 16.54 -9.19
#